data_AF-A0AAJ3HSV4-F1
#
_entry.id   AF-A0AAJ3HSV4-F1
#
_cell.length_a   1.000
_cell.length_b   1.000
_cell.length_c   1.000
_cell.angle_alpha   90.00
_cell.angle_beta   90.00
_cell.angle_gamma   90.00
#
_symmetry.space_group_name_H-M   'P 1'
#
loop_
_entity.id
_entity.type
_entity.pdbx_description
1 polymer ?
#
loop_
_entity_poly.entity_id
_entity_poly.type
_entity_poly.pdbx_seq_one_letter_code
_entity_poly.pdbx_strand_id
1 'polypeptide(L)' 'MFEKVEVNGTTAHPVFRYLKNELPGLLGGRIKWNFTKFLIGRNGEPLKRFAPPTTPEKMEATILAALET' A
#
# COMPACT_ATOMS: atom_id res chain seq x y z
N MET A 1 3.79 -19.89 4.33
CA MET A 1 5.24 -19.57 4.35
C MET A 1 5.44 -18.29 3.56
N PHE A 2 6.37 -17.42 3.97
CA PHE A 2 6.67 -16.16 3.27
C PHE A 2 7.79 -16.36 2.25
N GLU A 3 7.71 -15.69 1.10
CA GLU A 3 8.75 -15.69 0.06
C GLU A 3 8.97 -14.28 -0.51
N LYS A 4 10.11 -14.07 -1.17
CA LYS A 4 10.35 -12.83 -1.91
C LYS A 4 9.52 -12.84 -3.19
N VAL A 5 8.72 -11.80 -3.39
CA VAL A 5 7.87 -11.64 -4.57
C VAL A 5 8.16 -10.34 -5.31
N GLU A 6 7.82 -10.32 -6.60
CA GLU A 6 7.86 -9.11 -7.41
C GLU A 6 6.64 -8.22 -7.11
N VAL A 7 6.88 -6.92 -6.94
CA VAL A 7 5.80 -5.93 -6.68
C VAL A 7 5.43 -5.12 -7.93
N ASN A 8 6.26 -5.18 -8.97
CA ASN A 8 6.11 -4.50 -10.25
C ASN A 8 6.35 -5.48 -11.42
N GLY A 9 6.02 -5.06 -12.64
CA GLY A 9 6.22 -5.87 -13.84
C GLY A 9 5.09 -6.88 -14.09
N THR A 10 5.26 -7.66 -15.15
CA THR A 10 4.29 -8.66 -15.65
C THR A 10 4.11 -9.85 -14.71
N THR A 11 5.10 -10.12 -13.86
CA THR A 11 5.12 -11.19 -12.86
C THR A 11 4.76 -10.70 -11.46
N ALA A 12 4.34 -9.43 -11.30
CA ALA A 12 4.00 -8.88 -10.00
C ALA A 12 2.95 -9.75 -9.28
N HIS A 13 3.14 -9.96 -7.98
CA HIS A 13 2.23 -10.75 -7.17
C HIS A 13 0.80 -10.14 -7.21
N PRO A 14 -0.27 -10.96 -7.27
CA PRO A 14 -1.65 -10.49 -7.44
C PRO A 14 -2.07 -9.41 -6.42
N VAL A 15 -1.71 -9.58 -5.15
CA VAL A 15 -1.99 -8.58 -4.09
C VAL A 15 -1.41 -7.21 -4.45
N PHE A 16 -0.18 -7.13 -4.93
CA PHE A 16 0.42 -5.84 -5.32
C PHE A 16 -0.19 -5.30 -6.62
N ARG A 17 -0.67 -6.14 -7.55
CA ARG A 17 -1.43 -5.65 -8.72
C ARG A 17 -2.72 -4.97 -8.27
N TYR A 18 -3.49 -5.65 -7.41
CA TYR A 18 -4.72 -5.15 -6.82
C TYR A 18 -4.49 -3.81 -6.10
N LEU A 19 -3.57 -3.77 -5.13
CA LEU A 19 -3.32 -2.57 -4.33
C LEU A 19 -2.84 -1.37 -5.15
N LYS A 20 -2.04 -1.58 -6.21
CA LYS A 20 -1.59 -0.49 -7.10
C LYS A 20 -2.70 0.06 -7.98
N ASN A 21 -3.72 -0.74 -8.29
CA ASN A 21 -4.87 -0.35 -9.08
C ASN A 21 -5.89 0.41 -8.21
N GLU A 22 -6.19 -0.10 -7.01
CA GLU A 22 -7.11 0.55 -6.06
C GLU A 22 -6.53 1.86 -5.50
N LEU A 23 -5.23 1.89 -5.23
CA LEU A 23 -4.54 3.05 -4.66
C LEU A 23 -3.37 3.48 -5.57
N PRO A 24 -3.67 4.11 -6.72
CA PRO A 24 -2.64 4.61 -7.62
C PRO A 24 -1.84 5.72 -6.95
N GLY A 25 -0.55 5.79 -7.27
CA GLY A 25 0.28 6.93 -6.91
C GLY A 25 0.07 8.08 -7.88
N LEU A 26 0.66 9.24 -7.57
CA LEU A 26 0.56 10.45 -8.41
C LEU A 26 1.03 10.24 -9.86
N LEU A 27 1.99 9.33 -10.08
CA LEU A 27 2.49 8.97 -11.42
C LEU A 27 2.11 7.52 -11.76
N GLY A 28 0.85 7.16 -11.50
CA GLY A 28 0.28 5.84 -11.78
C GLY A 28 0.57 4.78 -10.70
N GLY A 29 0.26 3.53 -11.03
CA GLY A 29 0.27 2.43 -10.06
C GLY A 29 1.66 2.00 -9.56
N ARG A 30 2.74 2.20 -10.34
CA ARG A 30 4.07 1.62 -10.06
C ARG A 30 4.58 1.94 -8.64
N ILE A 31 5.10 0.94 -7.94
CA ILE A 31 5.79 1.12 -6.64
C ILE A 31 7.20 1.63 -6.95
N LYS A 32 7.49 2.88 -6.58
CA LYS A 32 8.71 3.57 -7.02
C LYS A 32 9.98 3.14 -6.28
N TRP A 33 9.85 2.79 -5.00
CA TRP A 33 10.98 2.46 -4.15
C TRP A 33 10.57 1.56 -2.99
N ASN A 34 11.57 1.02 -2.30
CA ASN A 34 11.42 0.27 -1.06
C ASN A 34 10.65 1.10 -0.02
N PHE A 35 9.91 0.42 0.86
CA PHE A 35 9.10 1.04 1.93
C PHE A 35 7.90 1.89 1.45
N THR A 36 7.30 1.57 0.29
CA THR A 36 5.92 2.00 0.02
C THR A 36 4.98 1.21 0.93
N LYS A 37 4.04 1.87 1.61
CA LYS A 37 3.11 1.23 2.56
C LYS A 37 1.67 1.34 2.07
N PHE A 38 0.86 0.35 2.39
CA PHE A 38 -0.58 0.33 2.12
C PHE A 38 -1.32 0.07 3.43
N LEU A 39 -2.33 0.88 3.74
CA LEU A 39 -3.24 0.70 4.86
C LEU A 39 -4.50 0.01 4.35
N ILE A 40 -4.83 -1.12 4.99
CA ILE A 40 -5.99 -1.95 4.66
C ILE A 40 -6.94 -1.92 5.87
N GLY A 41 -8.22 -1.68 5.62
CA GLY A 41 -9.27 -1.66 6.62
C GLY A 41 -9.63 -3.06 7.12
N ARG A 42 -10.42 -3.12 8.20
CA ARG A 42 -10.82 -4.39 8.85
C ARG A 42 -11.65 -5.30 7.94
N ASN A 43 -12.40 -4.72 7.01
CA ASN A 43 -13.18 -5.40 5.99
C ASN A 43 -12.35 -5.84 4.76
N GLY A 44 -11.04 -5.57 4.75
CA GLY A 44 -10.16 -5.85 3.62
C GLY A 44 -10.07 -4.74 2.57
N GLU A 45 -10.75 -3.60 2.77
CA GLU A 45 -10.75 -2.48 1.84
C GLU A 45 -9.41 -1.73 1.86
N PRO A 46 -8.80 -1.43 0.69
CA PRO A 46 -7.62 -0.58 0.63
C PRO A 46 -7.97 0.89 0.92
N LEU A 47 -7.47 1.42 2.05
CA LEU A 47 -7.83 2.76 2.52
C LEU A 47 -6.85 3.84 2.05
N LYS A 48 -5.54 3.55 2.10
CA LYS A 48 -4.51 4.56 1.77
C LYS A 48 -3.18 3.97 1.37
N ARG A 49 -2.48 4.66 0.48
CA ARG A 49 -1.09 4.39 0.10
C ARG A 49 -0.17 5.51 0.59
N PHE A 50 0.94 5.14 1.22
CA PHE A 50 1.96 6.08 1.70
C PHE A 50 3.26 5.95 0.92
N ALA A 51 3.88 7.10 0.66
CA ALA A 51 5.15 7.16 -0.06
C ALA A 51 6.32 6.65 0.82
N PRO A 52 7.42 6.19 0.22
CA PRO A 52 8.63 5.78 0.94
C PRO A 52 9.10 6.73 2.05
N PRO A 53 9.20 8.07 1.85
CA PRO A 53 9.68 8.97 2.88
C PRO A 53 8.64 9.31 3.96
N THR A 54 7.40 8.80 3.86
CA THR A 54 6.41 9.00 4.92
C THR A 54 6.86 8.26 6.17
N THR A 55 7.07 9.04 7.24
CA THR A 55 7.45 8.52 8.56
C THR A 55 6.23 7.90 9.27
N PRO A 56 6.44 6.99 10.23
CA PRO A 56 5.35 6.36 10.98
C PRO A 56 4.39 7.35 11.65
N GLU A 57 4.91 8.42 12.25
CA GLU A 57 4.13 9.43 12.98
C GLU A 57 3.15 10.15 12.04
N LYS A 58 3.55 10.34 10.78
CA LYS A 58 2.68 10.94 9.75
C LYS A 58 1.55 10.00 9.28
N MET A 59 1.60 8.71 9.61
CA MET A 59 0.55 7.75 9.30
C MET A 59 -0.44 7.57 10.45
N GLU A 60 -0.05 7.91 11.69
CA GLU A 60 -0.79 7.62 12.92
C GLU A 60 -2.24 8.10 12.86
N ALA A 61 -2.48 9.37 12.54
CA ALA A 61 -3.83 9.92 12.48
C ALA A 61 -4.73 9.17 11.47
N THR A 62 -4.18 8.70 10.34
CA THR A 62 -4.95 7.89 9.37
C THR A 62 -5.23 6.49 9.92
N ILE A 63 -4.25 5.88 10.61
CA ILE A 63 -4.41 4.55 11.20
C ILE A 63 -5.48 4.58 12.30
N LEU A 64 -5.45 5.58 13.20
CA LEU A 64 -6.44 5.74 14.25
C LEU A 64 -7.84 5.92 13.68
N ALA A 65 -8.00 6.74 12.64
CA ALA A 65 -9.30 6.90 11.97
C ALA A 65 -9.82 5.58 11.38
N ALA A 66 -8.94 4.71 10.88
CA ALA A 66 -9.32 3.40 10.36
C ALA A 66 -9.70 2.36 11.44
N LEU A 67 -9.52 2.67 12.73
CA LEU A 67 -9.97 1.79 13.81
C LEU A 67 -11.44 2.02 14.19
N GLU A 68 -11.98 3.19 13.86
CA GLU A 68 -13.37 3.60 14.14
C GLU A 68 -14.35 3.15 13.04
N THR A 69 -13.84 2.46 12.01
CA THR A 69 -14.58 1.92 10.86
C THR A 69 -14.48 0.41 10.82
#